data_AF-A0A6V7JDY1-F1
#
_entry.id   AF-A0A6V7JDY1-F1
#
_cell.length_a   1.000
_cell.length_b   1.000
_cell.length_c   1.000
_cell.angle_alpha   90.00
_cell.angle_beta   90.00
_cell.angle_gamma   90.00
#
_symmetry.space_group_name_H-M   'P 1'
#
loop_
_entity.id
_entity.type
_entity.pdbx_description
1 polymer ?
#
loop_
_entity_poly.entity_id
_entity_poly.type
_entity_poly.pdbx_seq_one_letter_code
_entity_poly.pdbx_strand_id
1 'polypeptide(L)' 'ALGVWYEGWRVNNTYEPDHHCGKITYYRHNNGNLVERVNSIIMG' A
#
# COMPACT_ATOMS: atom_id res chain seq x y z
N ALA A 1 -5.23 10.94 -2.97
CA ALA A 1 -5.63 11.45 -1.65
C ALA A 1 -4.55 11.05 -0.64
N LEU A 2 -4.21 11.92 0.32
CA LEU A 2 -3.21 11.60 1.37
C LEU A 2 -3.88 10.83 2.50
N GLY A 3 -3.13 9.95 3.18
CA GLY A 3 -3.62 9.20 4.34
C GLY A 3 -3.56 7.67 4.19
N VAL A 4 -4.28 6.99 5.06
CA VAL A 4 -4.33 5.52 5.15
C VAL A 4 -5.49 4.98 4.34
N TRP A 5 -5.21 3.98 3.52
CA TRP A 5 -6.15 3.23 2.71
C TRP A 5 -6.02 1.75 3.02
N TYR A 6 -7.16 1.05 3.03
CA TYR A 6 -7.21 -0.38 3.17
C TYR A 6 -7.50 -0.98 1.81
N GLU A 7 -6.66 -1.92 1.38
CA GLU A 7 -6.91 -2.69 0.19
C GLU A 7 -7.91 -3.80 0.54
N GLY A 8 -9.05 -3.84 -0.16
CA GLY A 8 -10.07 -4.88 0.04
C GLY A 8 -9.95 -6.03 -0.95
N TRP A 9 -9.40 -5.77 -2.13
CA TRP A 9 -9.23 -6.73 -3.22
C TRP A 9 -8.11 -6.26 -4.15
N ARG A 10 -7.38 -7.21 -4.73
CA ARG A 10 -6.29 -6.95 -5.68
C ARG A 10 -6.26 -8.04 -6.76
N VAL A 11 -5.84 -7.66 -7.97
CA VAL A 11 -5.49 -8.62 -9.03
C VAL A 11 -4.03 -9.04 -8.84
N ASN A 12 -3.78 -10.35 -8.82
CA ASN A 12 -2.43 -10.90 -8.68
C ASN A 12 -1.46 -10.27 -9.69
N ASN A 13 -0.29 -9.87 -9.19
CA ASN A 13 0.75 -9.25 -10.00
C ASN A 13 2.14 -9.79 -9.59
N THR A 14 3.13 -9.64 -10.47
CA THR A 14 4.50 -10.13 -10.26
C THR A 14 5.28 -9.33 -9.21
N TYR A 15 4.88 -8.09 -8.93
CA TYR A 15 5.59 -7.15 -8.06
C TYR A 15 5.25 -7.34 -6.59
N GLU A 16 4.13 -8.01 -6.29
CA GLU A 16 3.63 -8.23 -4.94
C GLU A 16 3.13 -9.68 -4.76
N PRO A 17 3.99 -10.70 -5.01
CA PRO A 17 3.57 -12.10 -5.08
C PRO A 17 3.13 -12.69 -3.73
N ASP A 18 3.62 -12.13 -2.61
CA ASP A 18 3.37 -12.64 -1.24
C ASP A 18 2.61 -11.64 -0.35
N HIS A 19 1.96 -10.64 -0.94
CA HIS A 19 1.25 -9.61 -0.18
C HIS A 19 -0.26 -9.90 -0.14
N HIS A 20 -0.74 -10.29 1.05
CA HIS A 20 -2.17 -10.23 1.35
C HIS A 20 -2.67 -8.78 1.31
N CYS A 21 -3.97 -8.59 1.00
CA CYS A 21 -4.65 -7.29 0.98
C CYS A 21 -4.25 -6.47 2.22
N GLY A 22 -3.63 -5.31 2.00
CA GLY A 22 -2.84 -4.62 3.02
C GLY A 22 -3.28 -3.19 3.33
N LYS A 23 -2.50 -2.55 4.21
CA LYS A 23 -2.66 -1.14 4.54
C LYS A 23 -1.69 -0.32 3.69
N ILE A 24 -2.22 0.58 2.87
CA ILE A 24 -1.45 1.49 2.03
C ILE A 24 -1.47 2.87 2.69
N THR A 25 -0.30 3.49 2.86
CA THR A 25 -0.20 4.85 3.40
C THR A 25 0.47 5.75 2.39
N TYR A 26 -0.23 6.82 2.00
CA TYR A 26 0.31 7.87 1.14
C TYR A 26 0.67 9.11 1.96
N TYR A 27 1.91 9.57 1.81
CA TYR A 27 2.36 10.84 2.38
C TYR A 27 3.07 11.68 1.33
N ARG A 28 2.98 13.01 1.50
CA ARG A 28 3.65 13.96 0.62
C ARG A 28 5.00 14.28 1.22
N HIS A 29 6.06 14.04 0.45
CA HIS A 29 7.41 14.39 0.84
C HIS A 29 7.65 15.89 0.63
N ASN A 30 8.64 16.46 1.32
CA ASN A 30 8.90 17.91 1.32
C ASN A 30 9.29 18.45 -0.07
N ASN A 31 9.76 17.60 -0.97
CA ASN A 31 10.04 17.93 -2.36
C ASN A 31 8.80 17.87 -3.27
N GLY A 32 7.60 17.68 -2.71
CA GLY A 32 6.35 17.61 -3.45
C GLY A 32 5.98 16.22 -3.97
N ASN A 33 6.90 15.24 -3.89
CA ASN A 33 6.65 13.87 -4.36
C ASN A 33 5.63 13.15 -3.47
N LEU A 34 4.82 12.30 -4.09
CA LEU A 34 3.96 11.36 -3.39
C LEU A 34 4.78 10.10 -3.10
N VAL A 35 4.82 9.68 -1.83
CA VAL A 35 5.46 8.43 -1.42
C VAL A 35 4.39 7.46 -0.95
N GLU A 36 4.44 6.25 -1.48
CA GLU A 36 3.60 5.12 -1.09
C GLU A 36 4.39 4.23 -0.14
N ARG A 37 3.77 3.86 0.99
CA ARG A 37 4.27 2.80 1.86
C ARG A 37 3.21 1.73 2.01
N VAL A 38 3.51 0.54 1.49
CA VAL A 38 2.68 -0.66 1.61
C VAL A 38 3.13 -1.42 2.85
N ASN A 39 2.20 -1.68 3.78
CA ASN A 39 2.39 -2.67 4.84
C ASN A 39 1.43 -3.83 4.55
N SER A 40 1.96 -4.99 4.17
CA SER A 40 1.21 -6.24 4.23
C SER A 40 0.99 -6.60 5.70
N ILE A 41 -0.26 -6.69 6.12
CA ILE A 41 -0.60 -7.37 7.37
C ILE A 41 -0.95 -8.79 6.95
N ILE A 42 -0.04 -9.72 7.24
CA ILE A 42 -0.34 -11.15 7.22
C ILE A 42 -1.37 -11.36 8.34
N MET A 43 -2.65 -11.43 7.99
CA MET A 43 -3.64 -12.08 8.83
C MET A 43 -3.47 -13.57 8.56
N GLY A 44 -2.91 -14.27 9.55
CA GLY A 44 -2.78 -15.74 9.54
C GLY A 44 -4.11 -16.46 9.61
#